data_AF-A0A7J7SI69-F1
#
_entry.id   AF-A0A7J7SI69-F1
#
_cell.length_a   1.000
_cell.length_b   1.000
_cell.length_c   1.000
_cell.angle_alpha   90.00
_cell.angle_beta   90.00
_cell.angle_gamma   90.00
#
_symmetry.space_group_name_H-M   'P 1'
#
loop_
_entity.id
_entity.type
_entity.pdbx_description
1 polymer ?
#
loop_
_entity_poly.entity_id
_entity_poly.type
_entity_poly.pdbx_seq_one_letter_code
_entity_poly.pdbx_strand_id
1 'polypeptide(L)'
;MALPSRQWLSSPELLDDVCERTARFCRDFWRVRNPAVQLLLAEAERTVVLQYLCALMQGRLVCRGADERNQAAERLQHDAMQLRDLFLDLGLEESFQCAPVLLTLRKLLNLRDPTMLGLEVAGLRQQFPDVSEDHVSALLDLRGDVSREQRLAALSSLQAGPQPSPPAGRRALFSLVPAPTPAPSSCLPSGPCA
;
A
#
# COMPACT_ATOMS: atom_id res chain seq x y z
N MET A 1 -8.15 10.40 -9.37
CA MET A 1 -8.05 10.50 -7.90
C MET A 1 -6.60 10.33 -7.53
N ALA A 2 -5.99 11.30 -6.84
CA ALA A 2 -4.61 11.18 -6.39
C ALA A 2 -4.60 10.76 -4.91
N LEU A 3 -4.25 9.51 -4.67
CA LEU A 3 -3.91 9.00 -3.35
C LEU A 3 -2.38 8.90 -3.26
N PRO A 4 -1.78 9.11 -2.08
CA PRO A 4 -2.27 9.91 -0.97
C PRO A 4 -2.24 11.41 -1.31
N SER A 5 -3.17 12.16 -0.72
CA SER A 5 -3.24 13.62 -0.82
C SER A 5 -3.84 14.21 0.46
N ARG A 6 -3.81 15.54 0.62
CA ARG A 6 -4.46 16.20 1.76
C ARG A 6 -5.97 15.95 1.79
N GLN A 7 -6.59 15.91 0.61
CA GLN A 7 -8.01 15.60 0.47
C GLN A 7 -8.31 14.16 0.91
N TRP A 8 -7.41 13.21 0.61
CA TRP A 8 -7.52 11.83 1.10
C TRP A 8 -7.58 11.73 2.61
N LEU A 9 -6.83 12.55 3.34
CA LEU A 9 -6.92 12.58 4.80
C LEU A 9 -8.29 13.07 5.29
N SER A 10 -8.90 14.04 4.61
CA SER A 10 -10.08 14.75 5.10
C SER A 10 -11.44 14.27 4.55
N SER A 11 -11.47 13.48 3.48
CA SER A 11 -12.71 13.23 2.71
C SER A 11 -13.02 11.73 2.60
N PRO A 12 -13.72 11.10 3.57
CA PRO A 12 -13.95 9.66 3.61
C PRO A 12 -14.59 9.12 2.32
N GLU A 13 -15.40 9.92 1.65
CA GLU A 13 -16.16 9.55 0.44
C GLU A 13 -15.28 9.38 -0.81
N LEU A 14 -13.99 9.70 -0.75
CA LEU A 14 -13.10 9.59 -1.92
C LEU A 14 -13.03 8.17 -2.49
N LEU A 15 -13.23 7.13 -1.69
CA LEU A 15 -13.20 5.77 -2.21
C LEU A 15 -14.55 5.36 -2.82
N ASP A 16 -15.64 6.08 -2.54
CA ASP A 16 -17.01 5.74 -2.98
C ASP A 16 -17.11 5.65 -4.50
N ASP A 17 -16.54 6.61 -5.22
CA ASP A 17 -16.47 6.62 -6.69
C ASP A 17 -15.76 5.36 -7.25
N VAL A 18 -14.70 4.90 -6.57
CA VAL A 18 -13.96 3.70 -6.95
C VAL A 18 -14.79 2.46 -6.67
N CYS A 19 -15.44 2.41 -5.51
CA CYS A 19 -16.35 1.33 -5.14
C CYS A 19 -17.54 1.23 -6.11
N GLU A 20 -18.15 2.35 -6.48
CA GLU A 20 -19.30 2.37 -7.40
C GLU A 20 -18.90 1.89 -8.81
N ARG A 21 -17.76 2.37 -9.33
CA ARG A 21 -17.24 1.92 -10.62
C ARG A 21 -16.90 0.44 -10.61
N THR A 22 -16.25 -0.03 -9.54
CA THR A 22 -15.91 -1.45 -9.36
C THR A 22 -17.16 -2.32 -9.27
N ALA A 23 -18.15 -1.92 -8.48
CA ALA A 23 -19.43 -2.61 -8.36
C ALA A 23 -20.16 -2.70 -9.71
N ARG A 24 -20.16 -1.59 -10.47
CA ARG A 24 -20.77 -1.54 -11.80
C ARG A 24 -20.06 -2.49 -12.78
N PHE A 25 -18.73 -2.52 -12.75
CA PHE A 25 -17.93 -3.42 -13.58
C PHE A 25 -18.16 -4.89 -13.23
N CYS A 26 -18.17 -5.24 -11.94
CA CYS A 26 -18.37 -6.61 -11.48
C CYS A 26 -19.83 -7.09 -11.63
N ARG A 27 -20.78 -6.16 -11.81
CA ARG A 27 -22.21 -6.47 -11.92
C ARG A 27 -22.51 -7.50 -13.00
N ASP A 28 -21.78 -7.53 -14.10
CA ASP A 28 -22.08 -8.48 -15.19
C ASP A 28 -21.48 -9.88 -14.97
N PHE A 29 -20.70 -10.10 -13.90
CA PHE A 29 -20.06 -11.38 -13.64
C PHE A 29 -21.05 -12.50 -13.34
N TRP A 30 -22.27 -12.20 -12.85
CA TRP A 30 -23.31 -13.21 -12.61
C TRP A 30 -23.65 -14.05 -13.86
N ARG A 31 -23.35 -13.54 -15.06
CA ARG A 31 -23.59 -14.24 -16.34
C ARG A 31 -22.63 -15.41 -16.57
N VAL A 32 -21.58 -15.52 -15.76
CA VAL A 32 -20.55 -16.57 -15.81
C VAL A 32 -20.90 -17.70 -14.84
N ARG A 33 -20.50 -18.95 -15.12
CA ARG A 33 -20.74 -20.10 -14.22
C ARG A 33 -20.07 -19.89 -12.86
N ASN A 34 -20.74 -20.38 -11.81
CA ASN A 34 -20.47 -20.08 -10.40
C ASN A 34 -18.99 -20.16 -9.94
N PRO A 35 -18.17 -21.19 -10.25
CA PRO A 35 -16.76 -21.21 -9.82
C PRO A 35 -15.87 -20.17 -10.52
N ALA A 36 -16.23 -19.74 -11.74
CA ALA A 36 -15.49 -18.72 -12.46
C ALA A 36 -15.81 -17.30 -11.97
N VAL A 37 -16.99 -17.09 -11.35
CA VAL A 37 -17.34 -15.79 -10.74
C VAL A 37 -16.43 -15.47 -9.57
N GLN A 38 -16.16 -16.44 -8.69
CA GLN A 38 -15.23 -16.26 -7.56
C GLN A 38 -13.83 -15.85 -8.03
N LEU A 39 -13.32 -16.49 -9.08
CA LEU A 39 -12.03 -16.13 -9.67
C LEU A 39 -12.02 -14.70 -10.23
N LEU A 40 -13.08 -14.30 -10.94
CA LEU A 40 -13.20 -12.95 -11.50
C LEU A 40 -13.28 -11.88 -10.39
N LEU A 41 -14.03 -12.14 -9.32
CA LEU A 41 -14.13 -11.24 -8.18
C LEU A 41 -12.80 -11.15 -7.42
N ALA A 42 -12.09 -12.26 -7.22
CA ALA A 42 -10.77 -12.26 -6.59
C ALA A 42 -9.72 -11.51 -7.43
N GLU A 43 -9.77 -11.59 -8.76
CA GLU A 43 -8.90 -10.81 -9.64
C GLU A 43 -9.28 -9.32 -9.64
N ALA A 44 -10.57 -8.99 -9.57
CA ALA A 44 -11.03 -7.61 -9.42
C ALA A 44 -10.56 -7.03 -8.07
N GLU A 45 -10.69 -7.77 -6.97
CA GLU A 45 -10.19 -7.39 -5.63
C GLU A 45 -8.70 -7.07 -5.70
N ARG A 46 -7.92 -8.01 -6.25
CA ARG A 46 -6.48 -7.85 -6.40
C ARG A 46 -6.13 -6.64 -7.26
N THR A 47 -6.86 -6.40 -8.35
CA THR A 47 -6.61 -5.26 -9.24
C THR A 47 -6.84 -3.93 -8.52
N VAL A 48 -7.94 -3.81 -7.77
CA VAL A 48 -8.23 -2.59 -6.99
C VAL A 48 -7.18 -2.36 -5.91
N VAL A 49 -6.77 -3.42 -5.19
CA VAL A 49 -5.70 -3.33 -4.19
C VAL A 49 -4.37 -2.90 -4.82
N LEU A 50 -3.99 -3.48 -5.98
CA LEU A 50 -2.78 -3.08 -6.69
C LEU A 50 -2.82 -1.60 -7.09
N GLN A 51 -3.95 -1.14 -7.65
CA GLN A 51 -4.11 0.28 -8.02
C GLN A 51 -4.03 1.20 -6.80
N TYR A 52 -4.63 0.79 -5.67
CA TYR A 52 -4.53 1.52 -4.42
C TYR A 52 -3.07 1.64 -3.95
N LEU A 53 -2.32 0.52 -3.95
CA LEU A 53 -0.91 0.51 -3.56
C LEU A 53 -0.06 1.34 -4.52
N CYS A 54 -0.28 1.25 -5.83
CA CYS A 54 0.39 2.08 -6.84
C CYS A 54 0.20 3.57 -6.53
N ALA A 55 -1.05 3.99 -6.31
CA ALA A 55 -1.32 5.37 -5.92
C ALA A 55 -0.61 5.70 -4.61
N LEU A 56 -0.72 4.83 -3.59
CA LEU A 56 -0.09 5.03 -2.29
C LEU A 56 1.41 5.29 -2.37
N MET A 57 2.12 4.49 -3.16
CA MET A 57 3.58 4.56 -3.33
C MET A 57 4.00 5.75 -4.20
N GLN A 58 3.15 6.19 -5.12
CA GLN A 58 3.48 7.29 -6.05
C GLN A 58 3.05 8.67 -5.54
N GLY A 59 2.17 8.72 -4.53
CA GLY A 59 1.74 9.99 -3.96
C GLY A 59 2.86 10.71 -3.21
N ARG A 60 2.67 12.02 -3.03
CA ARG A 60 3.67 12.93 -2.45
C ARG A 60 3.24 13.51 -1.12
N LEU A 61 2.23 12.92 -0.49
CA LEU A 61 1.81 13.33 0.84
C LEU A 61 2.94 12.99 1.83
N VAL A 62 3.26 13.94 2.71
CA VAL A 62 4.16 13.75 3.84
C VAL A 62 3.39 14.18 5.09
N CYS A 63 3.24 13.29 6.06
CA CYS A 63 2.60 13.60 7.33
C CYS A 63 3.47 14.57 8.14
N ARG A 64 2.86 15.62 8.69
CA ARG A 64 3.52 16.72 9.40
C ARG A 64 3.63 16.49 10.91
N GLY A 65 3.07 15.40 11.41
CA GLY A 65 3.04 15.09 12.84
C GLY A 65 2.21 13.86 13.15
N ALA A 66 2.10 13.54 14.44
CA ALA A 66 1.39 12.37 14.93
C ALA A 66 -0.10 12.36 14.54
N ASP A 67 -0.76 13.52 14.54
CA ASP A 67 -2.18 13.62 14.20
C ASP A 67 -2.46 13.23 12.75
N GLU A 68 -1.68 13.76 11.79
CA GLU A 68 -1.82 13.39 10.37
C GLU A 68 -1.42 11.94 10.12
N ARG A 69 -0.43 11.40 10.84
CA ARG A 69 -0.10 9.97 10.78
C ARG A 69 -1.25 9.10 11.29
N ASN A 70 -1.88 9.49 12.40
CA ASN A 70 -3.04 8.78 12.93
C ASN A 70 -4.21 8.86 11.95
N GLN A 71 -4.46 10.03 11.35
CA GLN A 71 -5.50 10.21 10.34
C GLN A 71 -5.23 9.35 9.09
N ALA A 72 -3.99 9.31 8.59
CA ALA A 72 -3.61 8.44 7.47
C ALA A 72 -3.80 6.95 7.82
N ALA A 73 -3.49 6.57 9.05
CA ALA A 73 -3.63 5.22 9.55
C ALA A 73 -5.10 4.78 9.71
N GLU A 74 -5.94 5.66 10.26
CA GLU A 74 -7.39 5.48 10.33
C GLU A 74 -7.98 5.40 8.93
N ARG A 75 -7.48 6.23 8.02
CA ARG A 75 -7.93 6.23 6.64
C ARG A 75 -7.62 4.92 5.92
N LEU A 76 -6.40 4.40 6.05
CA LEU A 76 -6.05 3.08 5.53
C LEU A 76 -6.95 1.97 6.09
N GLN A 77 -7.30 2.04 7.38
CA GLN A 77 -8.22 1.08 7.97
C GLN A 77 -9.62 1.19 7.38
N HIS A 78 -10.13 2.41 7.25
CA HIS A 78 -11.45 2.66 6.68
C HIS A 78 -11.53 2.16 5.24
N ASP A 79 -10.58 2.57 4.40
CA ASP A 79 -10.49 2.16 3.00
C ASP A 79 -10.37 0.61 2.89
N ALA A 80 -9.63 -0.03 3.80
CA ALA A 80 -9.52 -1.48 3.82
C ALA A 80 -10.83 -2.20 4.14
N MET A 81 -11.61 -1.68 5.09
CA MET A 81 -12.93 -2.23 5.42
C MET A 81 -13.91 -2.00 4.27
N GLN A 82 -13.94 -0.80 3.72
CA GLN A 82 -14.84 -0.46 2.62
C GLN A 82 -14.57 -1.31 1.37
N LEU A 83 -13.30 -1.52 0.98
CA LEU A 83 -12.97 -2.39 -0.14
C LEU A 83 -13.33 -3.85 0.16
N ARG A 84 -13.03 -4.34 1.36
CA ARG A 84 -13.36 -5.71 1.76
C ARG A 84 -14.88 -5.94 1.67
N ASP A 85 -15.64 -5.06 2.30
CA ASP A 85 -17.09 -5.18 2.41
C ASP A 85 -17.74 -5.06 1.01
N LEU A 86 -17.22 -4.19 0.13
CA LEU A 86 -17.62 -4.14 -1.28
C LEU A 86 -17.53 -5.51 -1.98
N PHE A 87 -16.39 -6.21 -1.85
CA PHE A 87 -16.22 -7.49 -2.55
C PHE A 87 -17.07 -8.61 -1.93
N LEU A 88 -17.25 -8.59 -0.60
CA LEU A 88 -18.18 -9.50 0.08
C LEU A 88 -19.63 -9.28 -0.40
N ASP A 89 -20.06 -8.01 -0.52
CA ASP A 89 -21.40 -7.65 -1.02
C ASP A 89 -21.60 -8.03 -2.50
N LEU A 90 -20.53 -8.05 -3.29
CA LEU A 90 -20.53 -8.55 -4.67
C LEU A 90 -20.54 -10.09 -4.77
N GLY A 91 -20.46 -10.78 -3.63
CA GLY A 91 -20.56 -12.23 -3.52
C GLY A 91 -19.21 -12.97 -3.52
N LEU A 92 -18.09 -12.29 -3.28
CA LEU A 92 -16.81 -12.96 -3.02
C LEU A 92 -16.90 -13.66 -1.66
N GLU A 93 -16.60 -14.96 -1.61
CA GLU A 93 -16.73 -15.74 -0.37
C GLU A 93 -15.76 -15.29 0.71
N GLU A 94 -14.51 -15.00 0.33
CA GLU A 94 -13.46 -14.55 1.24
C GLU A 94 -12.57 -13.49 0.56
N SER A 95 -12.43 -12.32 1.19
CA SER A 95 -11.51 -11.27 0.76
C SER A 95 -10.18 -11.40 1.50
N PHE A 96 -9.12 -11.66 0.74
CA PHE A 96 -7.79 -11.96 1.29
C PHE A 96 -6.76 -10.87 1.06
N GLN A 97 -7.03 -9.91 0.18
CA GLN A 97 -6.04 -8.92 -0.26
C GLN A 97 -6.22 -7.58 0.46
N CYS A 98 -7.46 -7.08 0.57
CA CYS A 98 -7.74 -5.72 1.05
C CYS A 98 -7.24 -5.47 2.49
N ALA A 99 -7.75 -6.23 3.45
CA ALA A 99 -7.49 -5.98 4.87
C ALA A 99 -6.01 -6.20 5.27
N PRO A 100 -5.39 -7.36 4.95
CA PRO A 100 -4.05 -7.66 5.47
C PRO A 100 -2.97 -6.67 5.04
N VAL A 101 -2.97 -6.23 3.78
CA VAL A 101 -1.93 -5.33 3.28
C VAL A 101 -2.09 -3.93 3.86
N LEU A 102 -3.29 -3.35 3.79
CA LEU A 102 -3.55 -1.99 4.27
C LEU A 102 -3.42 -1.89 5.79
N LEU A 103 -3.82 -2.91 6.55
CA LEU A 103 -3.63 -2.95 8.00
C LEU A 103 -2.15 -3.10 8.39
N THR A 104 -1.33 -3.78 7.57
CA THR A 104 0.11 -3.85 7.81
C THR A 104 0.77 -2.50 7.55
N LEU A 105 0.40 -1.81 6.46
CA LEU A 105 0.88 -0.46 6.17
C LEU A 105 0.45 0.55 7.24
N ARG A 106 -0.79 0.44 7.73
CA ARG A 106 -1.30 1.22 8.85
C ARG A 106 -0.41 1.12 10.09
N LYS A 107 0.03 -0.09 10.46
CA LYS A 107 0.91 -0.28 11.62
C LYS A 107 2.22 0.48 11.46
N LEU A 108 2.84 0.40 10.28
CA LEU A 108 4.07 1.12 9.98
C LEU A 108 3.87 2.65 10.06
N LEU A 109 2.76 3.19 9.53
CA LEU A 109 2.50 4.64 9.60
C LEU A 109 2.18 5.13 11.03
N ASN A 110 1.40 4.36 11.80
CA ASN A 110 0.95 4.78 13.13
C ASN A 110 1.86 4.34 14.29
N LEU A 111 2.97 3.66 14.00
CA LEU A 111 3.92 3.26 15.03
C LEU A 111 4.41 4.51 15.78
N ARG A 112 4.24 4.54 17.10
CA ARG A 112 4.57 5.72 17.93
C ARG A 112 6.06 5.92 18.10
N ASP A 113 6.79 4.83 18.33
CA ASP A 113 8.23 4.83 18.53
C ASP A 113 8.96 4.52 17.21
N PRO A 114 9.60 5.50 16.57
CA PRO A 114 10.29 5.30 15.30
C PRO A 114 11.55 4.41 15.43
N THR A 115 12.08 4.17 16.63
CA THR A 115 13.20 3.24 16.81
C THR A 115 12.80 1.79 16.54
N MET A 116 11.50 1.48 16.65
CA MET A 116 10.92 0.17 16.40
C MET A 116 10.54 -0.05 14.91
N LEU A 117 10.83 0.90 14.02
CA LEU A 117 10.49 0.80 12.59
C LEU A 117 11.08 -0.46 11.93
N GLY A 118 12.28 -0.88 12.35
CA GLY A 118 12.88 -2.11 11.84
C GLY A 118 12.05 -3.37 12.14
N LEU A 119 11.35 -3.42 13.28
CA LEU A 119 10.49 -4.55 13.60
C LEU A 119 9.26 -4.59 12.70
N GLU A 120 8.62 -3.43 12.48
CA GLU A 120 7.45 -3.34 11.61
C GLU A 120 7.80 -3.62 10.14
N VAL A 121 8.97 -3.17 9.67
CA VAL A 121 9.46 -3.49 8.31
C VAL A 121 9.78 -4.97 8.16
N ALA A 122 10.43 -5.59 9.16
CA ALA A 122 10.61 -7.04 9.16
C ALA A 122 9.27 -7.78 9.12
N GLY A 123 8.28 -7.35 9.92
CA GLY A 123 6.92 -7.91 9.91
C GLY A 123 6.19 -7.71 8.57
N LEU A 124 6.39 -6.56 7.91
CA LEU A 124 5.89 -6.30 6.57
C LEU A 124 6.46 -7.30 5.56
N ARG A 125 7.79 -7.50 5.56
CA ARG A 125 8.46 -8.48 4.68
C ARG A 125 8.00 -9.91 4.92
N GLN A 126 7.78 -10.30 6.18
CA GLN A 126 7.27 -11.65 6.48
C GLN A 126 5.89 -11.88 5.87
N GLN A 127 5.03 -10.87 5.86
CA GLN A 127 3.68 -10.96 5.28
C GLN A 127 3.64 -10.76 3.76
N PHE A 128 4.59 -9.99 3.23
CA PHE A 128 4.71 -9.62 1.82
C PHE A 128 6.19 -9.68 1.39
N PRO A 129 6.71 -10.89 1.09
CA PRO A 129 8.14 -11.09 0.79
C PRO A 129 8.64 -10.35 -0.46
N ASP A 130 7.72 -9.94 -1.33
CA ASP A 130 7.97 -9.23 -2.57
C ASP A 130 8.07 -7.71 -2.41
N VAL A 131 7.99 -7.19 -1.18
CA VAL A 131 8.23 -5.78 -0.87
C VAL A 131 9.71 -5.42 -1.06
N SER A 132 9.97 -4.25 -1.67
CA SER A 132 11.33 -3.76 -1.94
C SER A 132 11.70 -2.57 -1.05
N GLU A 133 12.98 -2.20 -1.04
CA GLU A 133 13.47 -1.02 -0.32
C GLU A 133 12.83 0.28 -0.80
N ASP A 134 12.52 0.39 -2.08
CA ASP A 134 11.87 1.58 -2.64
C ASP A 134 10.43 1.71 -2.12
N HIS A 135 9.71 0.60 -1.97
CA HIS A 135 8.38 0.58 -1.35
C HIS A 135 8.43 1.02 0.11
N VAL A 136 9.39 0.47 0.88
CA VAL A 136 9.59 0.87 2.27
C VAL A 136 9.98 2.35 2.34
N SER A 137 10.85 2.81 1.45
CA SER A 137 11.28 4.21 1.41
C SER A 137 10.10 5.16 1.15
N ALA A 138 9.22 4.83 0.21
CA ALA A 138 8.01 5.60 -0.07
C ALA A 138 7.07 5.70 1.15
N LEU A 139 6.92 4.60 1.91
CA LEU A 139 6.12 4.58 3.14
C LEU A 139 6.75 5.44 4.24
N LEU A 140 8.09 5.41 4.37
CA LEU A 140 8.81 6.26 5.32
C LEU A 140 8.74 7.74 4.93
N ASP A 141 8.72 8.06 3.63
CA ASP A 141 8.48 9.42 3.13
C ASP A 141 7.07 9.89 3.45
N LEU A 142 6.06 9.04 3.22
CA LEU A 142 4.68 9.33 3.61
C LEU A 142 4.56 9.61 5.12
N ARG A 143 5.30 8.87 5.94
CA ARG A 143 5.32 8.99 7.39
C ARG A 143 5.95 10.32 7.86
N GLY A 144 7.03 10.77 7.22
CA GLY A 144 7.56 12.13 7.38
C GLY A 144 8.35 12.45 8.65
N ASP A 145 8.33 11.59 9.68
CA ASP A 145 9.00 11.82 10.98
C ASP A 145 10.19 10.87 11.22
N VAL A 146 10.88 10.47 10.15
CA VAL A 146 11.93 9.43 10.19
C VAL A 146 13.32 10.03 9.97
N SER A 147 14.21 9.86 10.95
CA SER A 147 15.61 10.29 10.84
C SER A 147 16.38 9.42 9.84
N ARG A 148 17.55 9.91 9.38
CA ARG A 148 18.43 9.12 8.49
C ARG A 148 18.83 7.78 9.11
N GLU A 149 19.16 7.77 10.39
CA GLU A 149 19.56 6.56 11.12
C GLU A 149 18.39 5.57 11.24
N GLN A 150 17.20 6.06 11.58
CA GLN A 150 15.99 5.23 11.67
C GLN A 150 15.61 4.64 10.32
N ARG A 151 15.73 5.43 9.23
CA ARG A 151 15.52 4.94 7.87
C ARG A 151 16.51 3.84 7.51
N LEU A 152 17.81 4.03 7.79
CA LEU A 152 18.81 3.00 7.53
C LEU A 152 18.52 1.71 8.32
N ALA A 153 18.21 1.83 9.61
CA ALA A 153 17.85 0.67 10.44
C ALA A 153 16.60 -0.06 9.90
N ALA A 154 15.58 0.68 9.47
CA ALA A 154 14.38 0.13 8.86
C ALA A 154 14.70 -0.62 7.55
N LEU A 155 15.48 -0.03 6.64
CA LEU A 155 15.85 -0.68 5.38
C LEU A 155 16.77 -1.89 5.60
N SER A 156 17.73 -1.83 6.52
CA SER A 156 18.58 -2.97 6.87
C SER A 156 17.78 -4.14 7.42
N SER A 157 16.70 -3.88 8.17
CA SER A 157 15.80 -4.95 8.65
C SER A 157 15.08 -5.70 7.52
N LEU A 158 14.90 -5.05 6.36
CA LEU A 158 14.32 -5.69 5.18
C LEU A 158 15.25 -6.76 4.62
N GLN A 159 16.56 -6.58 4.73
CA GLN A 159 17.56 -7.56 4.28
C GLN A 159 17.88 -8.61 5.35
N ALA A 160 17.49 -8.37 6.60
CA ALA A 160 17.85 -9.22 7.73
C ALA A 160 17.12 -10.58 7.68
N GLY A 161 17.88 -11.67 7.66
CA GLY A 161 17.36 -13.03 7.72
C GLY A 161 16.94 -13.64 6.37
N PRO A 162 16.69 -14.96 6.34
CA PRO A 162 16.38 -15.70 5.12
C PRO A 162 15.11 -15.18 4.44
N GLN A 163 15.04 -15.33 3.12
CA GLN A 163 13.85 -14.95 2.34
C GLN A 163 12.63 -15.71 2.85
N PRO A 164 11.58 -15.02 3.34
CA PRO A 164 10.38 -15.70 3.81
C PRO A 164 9.62 -16.32 2.65
N SER A 165 9.07 -17.50 2.88
CA SER A 165 8.13 -18.11 1.95
C SER A 165 6.84 -17.28 1.96
N PRO A 166 6.21 -17.03 0.80
CA PRO A 166 4.92 -16.37 0.76
C PRO A 166 3.93 -17.12 1.65
N PRO A 167 3.10 -16.43 2.45
CA PRO A 167 1.99 -17.06 3.14
C PRO A 167 1.15 -17.86 2.15
N ALA A 168 0.77 -19.09 2.51
CA ALA A 168 0.01 -19.98 1.62
C ALA A 168 -1.21 -19.26 1.03
N GLY A 169 -1.36 -19.32 -0.30
CA GLY A 169 -2.48 -18.71 -1.01
C GLY A 169 -2.36 -17.21 -1.30
N ARG A 170 -1.33 -16.51 -0.79
CA ARG A 170 -1.14 -15.08 -1.06
C ARG A 170 -0.29 -14.86 -2.31
N ARG A 171 -0.86 -14.17 -3.29
CA ARG A 171 -0.20 -13.79 -4.55
C ARG A 171 0.57 -12.48 -4.36
N ALA A 172 1.69 -12.32 -5.08
CA ALA A 172 2.57 -11.14 -5.01
C ALA A 172 1.79 -9.82 -5.20
N LEU A 173 2.10 -8.76 -4.46
CA LEU A 173 1.46 -7.45 -4.63
C LEU A 173 2.51 -6.39 -5.00
N PHE A 174 3.54 -6.24 -4.17
CA PHE A 174 4.54 -5.19 -4.29
C PHE A 174 5.42 -5.34 -5.52
N SER A 175 5.73 -6.56 -5.98
CA SER A 175 6.50 -6.71 -7.23
C SER A 175 5.77 -6.20 -8.48
N LEU A 176 4.45 -6.01 -8.40
CA LEU A 176 3.61 -5.45 -9.46
C LEU A 176 3.29 -3.96 -9.26
N VAL A 177 3.71 -3.38 -8.13
CA VAL A 177 3.54 -1.97 -7.81
C VAL A 177 4.80 -1.22 -8.26
N PRO A 178 4.71 -0.18 -9.10
CA PRO A 178 5.86 0.64 -9.42
C PRO A 178 6.23 1.43 -8.16
N ALA A 179 7.42 1.18 -7.64
CA ALA A 179 7.97 2.04 -6.60
C ALA A 179 8.32 3.41 -7.21
N PRO A 180 8.21 4.52 -6.45
CA PRO A 180 8.54 5.84 -6.96
C PRO A 180 9.99 5.85 -7.42
N THR A 181 10.21 6.10 -8.70
CA THR A 181 11.56 6.27 -9.24
C THR A 181 12.17 7.52 -8.59
N PRO A 182 13.35 7.42 -7.95
CA PRO A 182 14.08 8.61 -7.56
C PRO A 182 14.30 9.45 -8.81
N ALA A 183 14.08 10.76 -8.71
CA ALA A 183 14.40 11.67 -9.81
C ALA A 183 15.87 11.40 -10.21
N PRO A 184 16.18 11.21 -11.51
CA PRO A 184 17.56 11.01 -11.91
C PRO A 184 18.35 12.21 -11.39
N SER A 185 19.34 11.94 -10.53
CA SER A 185 20.30 12.95 -10.12
C SER A 185 20.98 13.43 -11.40
N SER A 186 20.58 14.59 -11.91
CA SER A 186 21.25 15.25 -13.02
C SER A 186 22.60 15.73 -12.52
N CYS A 187 23.56 14.82 -12.42
CA CYS A 187 24.97 15.12 -12.30
C CYS A 187 25.43 15.61 -13.67
N LEU A 188 25.09 16.86 -14.02
CA LEU A 188 25.81 17.57 -15.06
C LEU A 188 27.17 17.96 -14.46
N PRO A 189 28.30 17.47 -14.99
CA PRO A 189 29.58 18.04 -14.63
C PRO A 189 29.63 19.46 -15.19
N SER A 190 29.66 20.45 -14.30
CA SER A 190 30.02 21.82 -14.66
C SER A 190 31.48 21.81 -15.14
N GLY A 191 31.66 21.68 -16.45
CA GLY A 191 32.97 21.89 -17.08
C GLY A 191 33.33 23.38 -17.02
N PRO A 192 34.58 23.75 -16.72
CA PRO A 192 35.01 25.14 -16.78
C PRO A 192 35.04 25.62 -18.23
N CYS A 193 34.37 26.73 -18.52
CA CYS A 193 34.57 27.47 -19.76
C CYS A 193 35.97 28.10 -19.75
N ALA A 194 36.77 27.79 -20.77
CA ALA A 194 38.00 28.50 -21.13
C ALA A 194 37.79 29.17 -22.48
#